data_AF-A0A517TAI5-F1
#
_entry.id   AF-A0A517TAI5-F1
#
_cell.length_a   1.000
_cell.length_b   1.000
_cell.length_c   1.000
_cell.angle_alpha   90.00
_cell.angle_beta   90.00
_cell.angle_gamma   90.00
#
_symmetry.space_group_name_H-M   'P 1'
#
loop_
_entity.id
_entity.type
_entity.pdbx_description
1 polymer ?
#
loop_
_entity_poly.entity_id
_entity_poly.type
_entity_poly.pdbx_seq_one_letter_code
_entity_poly.pdbx_strand_id
1 'polypeptide(L)'
;MSFEGETAISQFSGAADSDRIEFLQKLADEFPAMRRTVVGMVGDLNDADDVLQSTCLKLWKNYSQLERKDSFRSWACKAASREAINFLSSKRRRSKRVLSTAAIENLVKCREGAREFLEMRLETLNECIATLNETDQQLVRDVYTRERKIQLLAEKYCTPAKTIYTRLSRLRQKLFDCVNRKLDLSWK
;
A
#
# COMPACT_ATOMS: atom_id res chain seq x y z
N MET A 1 -41.21 -24.39 35.53
CA MET A 1 -39.77 -24.66 35.60
C MET A 1 -39.07 -23.71 34.66
N SER A 2 -38.65 -22.57 35.19
CA SER A 2 -37.86 -21.57 34.49
C SER A 2 -36.43 -22.09 34.40
N PHE A 3 -35.87 -22.10 33.19
CA PHE A 3 -34.49 -22.54 32.95
C PHE A 3 -33.59 -21.32 33.13
N GLU A 4 -32.96 -21.23 34.30
CA GLU A 4 -31.83 -20.34 34.55
C GLU A 4 -30.65 -20.80 33.69
N GLY A 5 -30.32 -20.01 32.68
CA GLY A 5 -29.19 -20.25 31.77
C GLY A 5 -28.56 -18.93 31.35
N GLU A 6 -28.49 -17.98 32.28
CA GLU A 6 -27.99 -16.63 32.06
C GLU A 6 -26.77 -16.40 32.96
N THR A 7 -25.68 -17.15 32.74
CA THR A 7 -24.34 -16.82 33.27
C THR A 7 -23.25 -17.70 32.64
N ALA A 8 -22.84 -17.37 31.41
CA ALA A 8 -21.55 -17.82 30.86
C ALA A 8 -21.06 -16.97 29.67
N ILE A 9 -21.31 -15.65 29.66
CA ILE A 9 -20.68 -14.70 28.72
C ILE A 9 -19.84 -13.69 29.53
N SER A 10 -19.09 -14.21 30.50
CA SER A 10 -18.27 -13.38 31.40
C SER A 10 -16.90 -14.00 31.57
N GLN A 11 -16.17 -14.23 30.47
CA GLN A 11 -14.70 -14.35 30.42
C GLN A 11 -14.25 -14.66 28.98
N PHE A 12 -14.26 -13.65 28.11
CA PHE A 12 -13.42 -13.67 26.91
C PHE A 12 -12.49 -12.46 26.96
N SER A 13 -11.19 -12.74 26.95
CA SER A 13 -10.11 -11.78 27.18
C SER A 13 -10.12 -10.64 26.14
N GLY A 14 -10.52 -9.43 26.55
CA GLY A 14 -10.67 -8.27 25.66
C GLY A 14 -9.40 -7.81 24.94
N ALA A 15 -8.20 -8.14 25.44
CA ALA A 15 -6.94 -7.76 24.79
C ALA A 15 -6.60 -8.63 23.56
N ALA A 16 -6.77 -9.95 23.67
CA ALA A 16 -6.45 -10.88 22.59
C ALA A 16 -7.43 -10.79 21.41
N ASP A 17 -8.67 -10.32 21.67
CA ASP A 17 -9.67 -10.10 20.63
C ASP A 17 -9.44 -8.78 19.89
N SER A 18 -8.97 -7.74 20.60
CA SER A 18 -8.58 -6.46 20.00
C SER A 18 -7.42 -6.62 19.00
N ASP A 19 -6.36 -7.36 19.36
CA ASP A 19 -5.23 -7.60 18.45
C ASP A 19 -5.62 -8.44 17.23
N ARG A 20 -6.58 -9.38 17.38
CA ARG A 20 -7.13 -10.16 16.27
C ARG A 20 -7.87 -9.28 15.29
N ILE A 21 -8.77 -8.43 15.79
CA ILE A 21 -9.55 -7.51 14.97
C ILE A 21 -8.63 -6.53 14.24
N GLU A 22 -7.64 -5.97 14.94
CA GLU A 22 -6.68 -5.05 14.33
C GLU A 22 -5.84 -5.72 13.24
N PHE A 23 -5.37 -6.96 13.49
CA PHE A 23 -4.66 -7.73 12.46
C PHE A 23 -5.54 -7.96 11.23
N LEU A 24 -6.79 -8.39 11.40
CA LEU A 24 -7.68 -8.69 10.29
C LEU A 24 -8.00 -7.44 9.47
N GLN A 25 -8.21 -6.29 10.12
CA GLN A 25 -8.40 -5.01 9.45
C GLN A 25 -7.18 -4.63 8.61
N LYS A 26 -5.99 -4.61 9.22
CA LYS A 26 -4.75 -4.29 8.51
C LYS A 26 -4.44 -5.28 7.39
N LEU A 27 -4.72 -6.56 7.62
CA LEU A 27 -4.56 -7.59 6.59
C LEU A 27 -5.51 -7.33 5.42
N ALA A 28 -6.79 -7.07 5.66
CA ALA A 28 -7.76 -6.80 4.61
C ALA A 28 -7.38 -5.57 3.78
N ASP A 29 -6.96 -4.48 4.42
CA ASP A 29 -6.54 -3.24 3.76
C ASP A 29 -5.31 -3.46 2.84
N GLU A 30 -4.35 -4.27 3.30
CA GLU A 30 -3.08 -4.46 2.59
C GLU A 30 -3.02 -5.73 1.72
N PHE A 31 -4.02 -6.60 1.82
CA PHE A 31 -4.10 -7.85 1.04
C PHE A 31 -3.99 -7.60 -0.47
N PRO A 32 -4.64 -6.58 -1.08
CA PRO A 32 -4.48 -6.31 -2.51
C PRO A 32 -3.03 -5.96 -2.90
N ALA A 33 -2.31 -5.24 -2.06
CA ALA A 33 -0.90 -4.89 -2.31
C ALA A 33 0.01 -6.12 -2.17
N MET A 34 -0.27 -6.98 -1.19
CA MET A 34 0.41 -8.26 -1.01
C MET A 34 0.16 -9.19 -2.21
N ARG A 35 -1.09 -9.31 -2.68
CA ARG A 35 -1.45 -10.11 -3.84
C ARG A 35 -0.75 -9.64 -5.11
N ARG A 36 -0.73 -8.33 -5.38
CA ARG A 36 0.02 -7.77 -6.53
C ARG A 36 1.52 -8.11 -6.47
N THR A 37 2.10 -8.09 -5.27
CA THR A 37 3.50 -8.51 -5.05
C THR A 37 3.71 -9.94 -5.51
N VAL A 38 2.92 -10.86 -4.97
CA VAL A 38 3.10 -12.30 -5.17
C VAL A 38 2.80 -12.69 -6.63
N VAL A 39 1.70 -12.19 -7.20
CA VAL A 39 1.35 -12.45 -8.61
C VAL A 39 2.45 -11.96 -9.55
N GLY A 40 3.02 -10.78 -9.30
CA GLY A 40 4.13 -10.25 -10.09
C GLY A 40 5.41 -11.10 -10.02
N MET A 41 5.60 -11.85 -8.93
CA MET A 41 6.77 -12.72 -8.75
C MET A 41 6.56 -14.13 -9.28
N VAL A 42 5.36 -14.69 -9.08
CA VAL A 42 5.07 -16.10 -9.33
C VAL A 42 4.46 -16.32 -10.73
N GLY A 43 3.75 -15.34 -11.27
CA GLY A 43 3.19 -15.35 -12.63
C GLY A 43 1.92 -16.21 -12.81
N ASP A 44 1.74 -17.26 -12.01
CA ASP A 44 0.53 -18.08 -11.96
C ASP A 44 -0.38 -17.66 -10.79
N LEU A 45 -1.70 -17.60 -11.03
CA LEU A 45 -2.67 -17.13 -10.03
C LEU A 45 -2.94 -18.16 -8.93
N ASN A 46 -2.95 -19.46 -9.24
CA ASN A 46 -3.21 -20.50 -8.25
C ASN A 46 -2.01 -20.65 -7.30
N ASP A 47 -0.80 -20.67 -7.86
CA ASP A 47 0.43 -20.65 -7.06
C ASP A 47 0.51 -19.40 -6.18
N ALA A 48 0.07 -18.24 -6.71
CA ALA A 48 0.07 -17.01 -5.94
C ALA A 48 -0.88 -17.08 -4.74
N ASP A 49 -2.05 -17.68 -4.90
CA ASP A 49 -3.01 -17.87 -3.80
C ASP A 49 -2.44 -18.82 -2.73
N ASP A 50 -1.73 -19.90 -3.11
CA ASP A 50 -1.02 -20.78 -2.17
C ASP A 50 0.06 -20.03 -1.35
N VAL A 51 0.86 -19.20 -2.04
CA VAL A 51 1.88 -18.36 -1.40
C VAL A 51 1.25 -17.35 -0.45
N LEU A 52 0.12 -16.73 -0.84
CA LEU A 52 -0.58 -15.77 0.01
C LEU A 52 -1.16 -16.45 1.26
N GLN A 53 -1.71 -17.66 1.16
CA GLN A 53 -2.18 -18.43 2.32
C GLN A 53 -1.04 -18.70 3.31
N SER A 54 0.10 -19.22 2.84
CA SER A 54 1.29 -19.43 3.68
C SER A 54 1.76 -18.12 4.33
N THR A 55 1.74 -17.04 3.57
CA THR A 55 2.13 -15.71 4.06
C THR A 55 1.19 -15.23 5.17
N CYS A 56 -0.13 -15.30 4.98
CA CYS A 56 -1.12 -14.91 5.99
C CYS A 56 -0.93 -15.67 7.31
N LEU A 57 -0.68 -16.99 7.25
CA LEU A 57 -0.42 -17.80 8.43
C LEU A 57 0.88 -17.37 9.15
N LYS A 58 1.92 -17.03 8.41
CA LYS A 58 3.20 -16.55 8.97
C LYS A 58 3.07 -15.14 9.57
N LEU A 59 2.31 -14.26 8.92
CA LEU A 59 2.02 -12.94 9.45
C LEU A 59 1.25 -13.05 10.77
N TRP A 60 0.21 -13.88 10.81
CA TRP A 60 -0.56 -14.11 12.04
C TRP A 60 0.33 -14.60 13.19
N LYS A 61 1.15 -15.61 12.94
CA LYS A 61 2.07 -16.18 13.96
C LYS A 61 3.08 -15.19 14.52
N ASN A 62 3.48 -14.19 13.73
CA ASN A 62 4.50 -13.22 14.11
C ASN A 62 3.93 -11.82 14.38
N TYR A 63 2.61 -11.66 14.39
CA TYR A 63 1.97 -10.36 14.54
C TYR A 63 2.29 -9.70 15.89
N SER A 64 2.39 -10.50 16.96
CA SER A 64 2.78 -10.02 18.29
C SER A 64 4.21 -9.48 18.39
N GLN A 65 5.06 -9.79 17.40
CA GLN A 65 6.45 -9.31 17.34
C GLN A 65 6.59 -8.01 16.53
N LEU A 66 5.49 -7.50 15.97
CA LEU A 66 5.51 -6.27 15.16
C LEU A 66 5.56 -5.04 16.07
N GLU A 67 6.75 -4.48 16.24
CA GLU A 67 6.99 -3.31 17.11
C GLU A 67 6.27 -2.03 16.63
N ARG A 68 6.09 -1.86 15.31
CA ARG A 68 5.41 -0.70 14.72
C ARG A 68 4.28 -1.12 13.78
N LYS A 69 3.05 -1.00 14.25
CA LYS A 69 1.84 -1.39 13.50
C LYS A 69 1.57 -0.51 12.26
N ASP A 70 2.18 0.69 12.16
CA ASP A 70 2.10 1.57 10.97
C ASP A 70 2.96 1.07 9.80
N SER A 71 3.88 0.14 10.07
CA SER A 71 4.76 -0.46 9.05
C SER A 71 4.19 -1.75 8.44
N PHE A 72 2.95 -2.12 8.79
CA PHE A 72 2.34 -3.41 8.45
C PHE A 72 2.42 -3.73 6.96
N ARG A 73 2.16 -2.75 6.07
CA ARG A 73 2.25 -2.93 4.62
C ARG A 73 3.64 -3.36 4.15
N SER A 74 4.68 -2.70 4.64
CA SER A 74 6.07 -2.99 4.27
C SER A 74 6.47 -4.37 4.79
N TRP A 75 6.13 -4.64 6.04
CA TRP A 75 6.36 -5.93 6.68
C TRP A 75 5.66 -7.09 5.95
N ALA A 76 4.36 -6.95 5.65
CA ALA A 76 3.55 -7.94 4.95
C ALA A 76 4.06 -8.19 3.52
N CYS A 77 4.36 -7.14 2.75
CA CYS A 77 4.92 -7.28 1.40
C CYS A 77 6.31 -7.94 1.40
N LYS A 78 7.13 -7.67 2.42
CA LYS A 78 8.45 -8.31 2.58
C LYS A 78 8.32 -9.79 2.93
N ALA A 79 7.40 -10.14 3.83
CA ALA A 79 7.08 -11.54 4.13
C ALA A 79 6.58 -12.28 2.88
N ALA A 80 5.64 -11.67 2.14
CA ALA A 80 5.10 -12.23 0.91
C ALA A 80 6.17 -12.46 -0.17
N SER A 81 7.11 -11.51 -0.32
CA SER A 81 8.22 -11.64 -1.27
C SER A 81 9.16 -12.80 -0.90
N ARG A 82 9.45 -12.96 0.40
CA ARG A 82 10.26 -14.09 0.90
C ARG A 82 9.55 -15.43 0.67
N GLU A 83 8.25 -15.50 0.94
CA GLU A 83 7.45 -16.70 0.68
C GLU A 83 7.39 -17.05 -0.81
N ALA A 84 7.23 -16.05 -1.68
CA ALA A 84 7.29 -16.26 -3.12
C ALA A 84 8.67 -16.79 -3.57
N ILE A 85 9.78 -16.26 -3.05
CA ILE A 85 11.13 -16.77 -3.34
C ILE A 85 11.27 -18.23 -2.88
N ASN A 86 10.80 -18.56 -1.68
CA ASN A 86 10.86 -19.92 -1.13
C ASN A 86 10.03 -20.90 -1.99
N PHE A 87 8.84 -20.48 -2.40
CA PHE A 87 7.96 -21.24 -3.27
C PHE A 87 8.61 -21.49 -4.63
N LEU A 88 9.10 -20.44 -5.30
CA LEU A 88 9.76 -20.53 -6.60
C LEU A 88 11.03 -21.38 -6.54
N SER A 89 11.81 -21.27 -5.47
CA SER A 89 13.00 -22.11 -5.25
C SER A 89 12.63 -23.59 -5.10
N SER A 90 11.54 -23.89 -4.40
CA SER A 90 11.01 -25.25 -4.23
C SER A 90 10.44 -25.81 -5.54
N LYS A 91 9.72 -24.98 -6.30
CA LYS A 91 9.14 -25.34 -7.61
C LYS A 91 10.22 -25.54 -8.67
N ARG A 92 11.30 -24.75 -8.66
CA ARG A 92 12.47 -24.91 -9.54
C ARG A 92 13.17 -26.25 -9.34
N ARG A 93 13.24 -26.77 -8.11
CA ARG A 93 13.76 -28.13 -7.86
C ARG A 93 12.93 -29.21 -8.55
N ARG A 94 11.64 -28.93 -8.81
CA ARG A 94 10.70 -29.84 -9.47
C ARG A 94 10.50 -29.57 -10.97
N SER A 95 10.89 -28.39 -11.49
CA SER A 95 10.70 -28.00 -12.89
C SER A 95 11.78 -27.04 -13.42
N LYS A 96 12.35 -27.32 -14.59
CA LYS A 96 13.44 -26.54 -15.24
C LYS A 96 13.00 -25.20 -15.86
N ARG A 97 11.72 -24.82 -15.80
CA ARG A 97 11.17 -23.60 -16.46
C ARG A 97 10.89 -22.43 -15.51
N VAL A 98 11.65 -22.29 -14.42
CA VAL A 98 11.48 -21.21 -13.44
C VAL A 98 12.68 -20.27 -13.50
N LEU A 99 12.42 -18.95 -13.36
CA LEU A 99 13.47 -17.93 -13.24
C LEU A 99 14.51 -18.31 -12.17
N SER A 100 15.77 -17.92 -12.38
CA SER A 100 16.81 -18.19 -11.39
C SER A 100 16.54 -17.42 -10.09
N THR A 101 16.97 -17.98 -8.95
CA THR A 101 16.82 -17.34 -7.63
C THR A 101 17.44 -15.93 -7.63
N ALA A 102 18.62 -15.78 -8.25
CA ALA A 102 19.27 -14.48 -8.43
C ALA A 102 18.43 -13.48 -9.25
N ALA A 103 17.71 -13.94 -10.29
CA ALA A 103 16.81 -13.07 -11.06
C ALA A 103 15.61 -12.61 -10.22
N ILE A 104 15.04 -13.50 -9.40
CA ILE A 104 13.92 -13.16 -8.50
C ILE A 104 14.39 -12.19 -7.42
N GLU A 105 15.55 -12.41 -6.81
CA GLU A 105 16.14 -11.49 -5.82
C GLU A 105 16.40 -10.11 -6.42
N ASN A 106 16.91 -10.04 -7.65
CA ASN A 106 17.09 -8.77 -8.36
C ASN A 106 15.75 -8.07 -8.63
N LEU A 107 14.70 -8.80 -9.01
CA LEU A 107 13.35 -8.22 -9.16
C LEU A 107 12.82 -7.64 -7.84
N VAL A 108 13.04 -8.33 -6.72
CA VAL A 108 12.66 -7.81 -5.39
C VAL A 108 13.45 -6.55 -5.07
N LYS A 109 14.77 -6.55 -5.26
CA LYS A 109 15.62 -5.37 -5.02
C LYS A 109 15.21 -4.18 -5.89
N CYS A 110 14.96 -4.38 -7.18
CA CYS A 110 14.48 -3.33 -8.08
C CYS A 110 13.14 -2.75 -7.60
N ARG A 111 12.24 -3.61 -7.09
CA ARG A 111 10.95 -3.19 -6.57
C ARG A 111 11.05 -2.46 -5.23
N GLU A 112 11.91 -2.90 -4.32
CA GLU A 112 12.21 -2.22 -3.05
C GLU A 112 12.82 -0.83 -3.32
N GLY A 113 13.83 -0.73 -4.19
CA GLY A 113 14.41 0.56 -4.59
C GLY A 113 13.41 1.49 -5.28
N ALA A 114 12.54 0.96 -6.14
CA ALA A 114 11.46 1.75 -6.73
C ALA A 114 10.45 2.26 -5.69
N ARG A 115 10.20 1.48 -4.63
CA ARG A 115 9.33 1.90 -3.51
C ARG A 115 9.97 3.01 -2.69
N GLU A 116 11.24 2.87 -2.30
CA GLU A 116 11.97 3.90 -1.55
C GLU A 116 12.01 5.21 -2.33
N PHE A 117 12.26 5.14 -3.63
CA PHE A 117 12.20 6.31 -4.52
C PHE A 117 10.80 6.94 -4.58
N LEU A 118 9.74 6.13 -4.66
CA LEU A 118 8.36 6.63 -4.64
C LEU A 118 8.00 7.29 -3.30
N GLU A 119 8.42 6.71 -2.17
CA GLU A 119 8.20 7.27 -0.83
C GLU A 119 8.92 8.63 -0.70
N MET A 120 10.19 8.72 -1.09
CA MET A 120 10.95 9.98 -1.14
C MET A 120 10.27 11.03 -2.03
N ARG A 121 9.76 10.61 -3.19
CA ARG A 121 9.05 11.50 -4.13
C ARG A 121 7.72 12.00 -3.57
N LEU A 122 7.00 11.18 -2.81
CA LEU A 122 5.77 11.57 -2.12
C LEU A 122 6.04 12.55 -0.98
N GLU A 123 7.10 12.33 -0.19
CA GLU A 123 7.50 13.25 0.87
C GLU A 123 7.87 14.62 0.30
N THR A 124 8.70 14.63 -0.75
CA THR A 124 9.07 15.86 -1.48
C THR A 124 7.83 16.56 -2.06
N LEU A 125 6.87 15.80 -2.59
CA LEU A 125 5.61 16.35 -3.11
C LEU A 125 4.81 17.04 -2.01
N ASN A 126 4.71 16.45 -0.81
CA ASN A 126 4.02 17.07 0.32
C ASN A 126 4.68 18.39 0.74
N GLU A 127 6.01 18.44 0.77
CA GLU A 127 6.73 19.69 1.01
C GLU A 127 6.45 20.72 -0.08
N CYS A 128 6.45 20.32 -1.36
CA CYS A 128 6.12 21.20 -2.47
C CYS A 128 4.68 21.73 -2.41
N ILE A 129 3.72 20.89 -2.00
CA ILE A 129 2.34 21.32 -1.76
C ILE A 129 2.29 22.36 -0.64
N ALA A 130 3.05 22.19 0.44
CA ALA A 130 3.10 23.14 1.54
C ALA A 130 3.61 24.55 1.14
N THR A 131 4.34 24.67 0.02
CA THR A 131 4.77 25.96 -0.54
C THR A 131 3.70 26.70 -1.36
N LEU A 132 2.58 26.05 -1.67
CA LEU A 132 1.46 26.68 -2.38
C LEU A 132 0.65 27.56 -1.42
N ASN A 133 -0.14 28.50 -1.95
CA ASN A 133 -1.11 29.23 -1.14
C ASN A 133 -2.24 28.29 -0.66
N GLU A 134 -2.92 28.66 0.43
CA GLU A 134 -3.96 27.83 1.06
C GLU A 134 -5.07 27.41 0.08
N THR A 135 -5.49 28.32 -0.80
CA THR A 135 -6.52 28.06 -1.81
C THR A 135 -6.09 26.96 -2.79
N ASP A 136 -4.85 26.99 -3.26
CA ASP A 136 -4.28 26.01 -4.19
C ASP A 136 -4.00 24.68 -3.49
N GLN A 137 -3.55 24.70 -2.23
CA GLN A 137 -3.41 23.48 -1.42
C GLN A 137 -4.75 22.78 -1.26
N GLN A 138 -5.79 23.52 -0.89
CA GLN A 138 -7.13 22.96 -0.71
C GLN A 138 -7.69 22.41 -2.03
N LEU A 139 -7.48 23.11 -3.15
CA LEU A 139 -7.92 22.65 -4.46
C LEU A 139 -7.25 21.32 -4.85
N VAL A 140 -5.94 21.17 -4.62
CA VAL A 140 -5.22 19.92 -4.86
C VAL A 140 -5.78 18.81 -3.98
N ARG A 141 -5.93 19.05 -2.67
CA ARG A 141 -6.50 18.06 -1.74
C ARG A 141 -7.90 17.63 -2.16
N ASP A 142 -8.77 18.57 -2.52
CA ASP A 142 -10.16 18.29 -2.89
C ASP A 142 -10.27 17.40 -4.14
N VAL A 143 -9.38 17.58 -5.12
CA VAL A 143 -9.34 16.77 -6.35
C VAL A 143 -8.88 15.34 -6.07
N TYR A 144 -7.85 15.16 -5.24
CA TYR A 144 -7.19 13.87 -5.06
C TYR A 144 -7.70 13.05 -3.85
N THR A 145 -8.47 13.64 -2.93
CA THR A 145 -8.95 12.96 -1.70
C THR A 145 -10.31 12.28 -1.88
N ARG A 146 -11.12 12.64 -2.89
CA ARG A 146 -12.56 12.30 -2.88
C ARG A 146 -13.18 11.80 -4.20
N GLU A 147 -12.40 11.51 -5.24
CA GLU A 147 -12.94 11.11 -6.57
C GLU A 147 -14.11 12.01 -7.03
N ARG A 148 -14.11 13.30 -6.65
CA ARG A 148 -15.23 14.20 -6.94
C ARG A 148 -15.16 14.64 -8.40
N LYS A 149 -16.29 14.56 -9.10
CA LYS A 149 -16.45 15.15 -10.44
C LYS A 149 -16.09 16.64 -10.38
N ILE A 150 -15.21 17.09 -11.28
CA ILE A 150 -14.67 18.47 -11.33
C ILE A 150 -15.77 19.53 -11.40
N GLN A 151 -16.94 19.17 -11.90
CA GLN A 151 -18.15 19.99 -11.92
C GLN A 151 -18.61 20.41 -10.51
N LEU A 152 -18.54 19.52 -9.52
CA LEU A 152 -18.91 19.85 -8.12
C LEU A 152 -17.91 20.83 -7.48
N LEU A 153 -16.65 20.80 -7.92
CA LEU A 153 -15.64 21.78 -7.48
C LEU A 153 -15.89 23.14 -8.13
N ALA A 154 -16.35 23.18 -9.38
CA ALA A 154 -16.72 24.41 -10.07
C ALA A 154 -17.80 25.19 -9.29
N GLU A 155 -18.82 24.46 -8.81
CA GLU A 155 -19.86 25.01 -7.94
C GLU A 155 -19.31 25.47 -6.59
N LYS A 156 -18.51 24.64 -5.91
CA LYS A 156 -17.91 24.98 -4.60
C LYS A 156 -17.06 26.24 -4.63
N TYR A 157 -16.26 26.41 -5.69
CA TYR A 157 -15.35 27.54 -5.84
C TYR A 157 -15.97 28.71 -6.62
N CYS A 158 -17.26 28.64 -6.98
CA CYS A 158 -17.95 29.64 -7.82
C CYS A 158 -17.15 30.03 -9.08
N THR A 159 -16.47 29.06 -9.70
CA THR A 159 -15.64 29.29 -10.89
C THR A 159 -15.99 28.30 -12.00
N PRO A 160 -15.88 28.68 -13.28
CA PRO A 160 -16.11 27.76 -14.38
C PRO A 160 -15.17 26.55 -14.30
N ALA A 161 -15.67 25.35 -14.62
CA ALA A 161 -14.86 24.13 -14.62
C ALA A 161 -13.58 24.28 -15.47
N LYS A 162 -13.65 25.00 -16.60
CA LYS A 162 -12.50 25.32 -17.46
C LYS A 162 -11.38 26.08 -16.72
N THR A 163 -11.74 26.97 -15.81
CA THR A 163 -10.80 27.70 -14.97
C THR A 163 -10.12 26.76 -13.97
N ILE A 164 -10.87 25.83 -13.38
CA ILE A 164 -10.31 24.80 -12.49
C ILE A 164 -9.33 23.90 -13.25
N TYR A 165 -9.67 23.42 -14.45
CA TYR A 165 -8.75 22.63 -15.28
C TYR A 165 -7.44 23.38 -15.59
N THR A 166 -7.54 24.64 -16.02
CA THR A 166 -6.36 25.47 -16.32
C THR A 166 -5.50 25.69 -15.07
N ARG A 167 -6.13 25.96 -13.93
CA ARG A 167 -5.46 26.16 -12.64
C ARG A 167 -4.76 24.87 -12.17
N LEU A 168 -5.44 23.73 -12.26
CA LEU A 168 -4.86 22.41 -11.94
C LEU A 168 -3.69 22.06 -12.85
N SER A 169 -3.76 22.37 -14.15
CA SER A 169 -2.66 22.14 -15.07
C SER A 169 -1.41 22.91 -14.64
N ARG A 170 -1.56 24.19 -14.28
CA ARG A 170 -0.45 25.03 -13.78
C ARG A 170 0.09 24.52 -12.45
N LEU A 171 -0.78 24.10 -11.54
CA LEU A 171 -0.38 23.53 -10.25
C LEU A 171 0.38 22.21 -10.40
N ARG A 172 -0.08 21.31 -11.29
CA ARG A 172 0.62 20.06 -11.61
C ARG A 172 2.01 20.33 -12.16
N GLN A 173 2.14 21.27 -13.10
CA GLN A 173 3.45 21.64 -13.64
C GLN A 173 4.36 22.21 -12.54
N LYS A 174 3.86 23.15 -11.74
CA LYS A 174 4.62 23.75 -10.64
C LYS A 174 5.08 22.71 -9.60
N LEU A 175 4.22 21.77 -9.24
CA LEU A 175 4.54 20.68 -8.31
C LEU A 175 5.56 19.71 -8.93
N PHE A 176 5.39 19.37 -10.22
CA PHE A 176 6.33 18.53 -10.96
C PHE A 176 7.73 19.15 -11.00
N ASP A 177 7.83 20.43 -11.38
CA ASP A 177 9.09 21.17 -11.44
C ASP A 177 9.72 21.29 -10.04
N CYS A 178 8.92 21.54 -9.00
CA CYS A 178 9.39 21.61 -7.62
C CYS A 178 9.99 20.28 -7.16
N VAL A 179 9.28 19.16 -7.39
CA VAL A 179 9.74 17.82 -6.99
C VAL A 179 11.00 17.43 -7.74
N ASN A 180 11.04 17.62 -9.06
CA ASN A 180 12.23 17.27 -9.85
C ASN A 180 13.44 18.12 -9.45
N ARG A 181 13.24 19.42 -9.19
CA ARG A 181 14.32 20.30 -8.72
C ARG A 181 14.86 19.88 -7.36
N LYS A 182 13.98 19.51 -6.41
CA LYS A 182 14.40 19.08 -5.06
C LYS A 182 15.12 17.73 -5.06
N LEU A 183 14.74 16.84 -5.96
CA LEU A 183 15.37 15.52 -6.10
C LEU A 183 16.55 15.50 -7.08
N ASP A 184 16.96 16.66 -7.59
CA ASP A 184 17.98 16.80 -8.65
C ASP A 184 17.76 15.86 -9.85
N LEU A 185 16.48 15.61 -10.16
CA LEU A 185 16.07 14.79 -11.30
C LEU A 185 16.11 15.66 -12.56
N SER A 186 17.33 15.91 -13.03
CA SER A 186 17.60 16.47 -14.36
C SER A 186 17.28 15.40 -15.41
N TRP A 187 16.08 15.43 -15.98
CA TRP A 187 15.82 14.70 -17.22
C TRP A 187 16.64 15.35 -18.34
N LYS A 188 17.73 14.69 -18.75
CA LYS A 188 18.42 14.93 -20.03
C LYS A 188 17.81 14.05 -21.11
#